data_AF-A0A137S7D5-F1
#
_entry.id   AF-A0A137S7D5-F1
#
_cell.length_a   1.000
_cell.length_b   1.000
_cell.length_c   1.000
_cell.angle_alpha   90.00
_cell.angle_beta   90.00
_cell.angle_gamma   90.00
#
_symmetry.space_group_name_H-M   'P 1'
#
loop_
_entity.id
_entity.type
_entity.pdbx_description
1 polymer ?
#
loop_
_entity_poly.entity_id
_entity_poly.type
_entity_poly.pdbx_seq_one_letter_code
_entity_poly.pdbx_strand_id
1 'polypeptide(L)' 'MIPGVEWKKKEIIELSGKKWVYLEMFSNAIDTEIHNIMLITSYGKEMLIFNFNSAKGEFPKYEDKLRASIQSIQLSK' A
#
# COMPACT_ATOMS: atom_id res chain seq x y z
N MET A 1 15.68 -2.68 11.70
CA MET A 1 14.41 -3.32 12.10
C MET A 1 13.58 -2.25 12.80
N ILE A 2 12.32 -2.07 12.44
CA ILE A 2 11.44 -1.07 13.07
C ILE A 2 10.50 -1.82 14.03
N PRO A 3 10.52 -1.54 15.34
CA PRO A 3 9.62 -2.19 16.30
C PRO A 3 8.16 -2.04 15.89
N GLY A 4 7.39 -3.13 15.98
CA GLY A 4 5.97 -3.15 15.62
C GLY A 4 5.68 -3.10 14.12
N VAL A 5 6.70 -3.29 13.26
CA VAL A 5 6.53 -3.39 11.80
C VAL A 5 7.11 -4.70 11.28
N GLU A 6 6.28 -5.48 10.60
CA GLU A 6 6.69 -6.68 9.87
C GLU A 6 6.56 -6.45 8.36
N TRP A 7 7.68 -6.43 7.65
CA TRP A 7 7.69 -6.20 6.20
C TRP A 7 7.27 -7.43 5.41
N LYS A 8 6.35 -7.26 4.46
CA LYS A 8 5.94 -8.28 3.48
C LYS A 8 6.55 -8.02 2.10
N LYS A 9 6.47 -6.77 1.61
CA LYS A 9 7.07 -6.35 0.34
C LYS A 9 7.63 -4.95 0.42
N LYS A 10 8.75 -4.74 -0.27
CA LYS A 10 9.42 -3.44 -0.42
C LYS A 10 10.05 -3.40 -1.81
N GLU A 11 9.36 -2.81 -2.76
CA GLU A 11 9.78 -2.85 -4.16
C GLU A 11 9.38 -1.58 -4.92
N ILE A 12 9.95 -1.42 -6.12
CA ILE A 12 9.50 -0.43 -7.08
C ILE A 12 8.63 -1.15 -8.10
N ILE A 13 7.38 -0.72 -8.24
CA ILE A 13 6.46 -1.24 -9.27
C ILE A 13 6.21 -0.19 -10.35
N GLU A 14 5.76 -0.63 -11.52
CA GLU A 14 5.24 0.25 -12.56
C GLU A 14 3.72 0.18 -12.56
N LEU A 15 3.06 1.33 -12.43
CA LEU A 15 1.60 1.44 -12.41
C LEU A 15 1.20 2.79 -13.03
N SER A 16 0.26 2.75 -13.97
CA SER A 16 -0.18 3.93 -14.75
C SER A 16 1.01 4.69 -15.39
N GLY A 17 1.94 3.95 -16.02
CA GLY A 17 3.11 4.52 -16.72
C GLY A 17 4.12 5.23 -15.82
N LYS A 18 4.07 5.00 -14.51
CA LYS A 18 4.95 5.64 -13.52
C LYS A 18 5.53 4.62 -12.57
N LYS A 19 6.74 4.90 -12.07
CA LYS A 19 7.34 4.13 -10.97
C LYS A 19 6.74 4.54 -9.63
N TRP A 20 6.41 3.55 -8.82
CA TRP A 20 5.88 3.71 -7.47
C TRP A 20 6.74 2.95 -6.48
N VAL A 21 6.99 3.54 -5.32
CA VAL A 21 7.45 2.78 -4.16
C VAL A 21 6.24 2.02 -3.63
N TYR A 22 6.36 0.70 -3.56
CA TYR A 22 5.34 -0.20 -3.02
C TYR A 22 5.83 -0.81 -1.71
N LEU A 23 5.09 -0.55 -0.63
CA LEU A 23 5.41 -0.98 0.72
C LEU A 23 4.22 -1.75 1.28
N GLU A 24 4.40 -3.05 1.54
CA GLU A 24 3.40 -3.90 2.18
C GLU A 24 3.94 -4.41 3.51
N MET A 25 3.18 -4.21 4.59
CA MET A 25 3.63 -4.51 5.95
C MET A 25 2.47 -4.79 6.90
N PHE A 26 2.73 -5.57 7.94
CA PHE A 26 1.91 -5.56 9.15
C PHE A 26 2.43 -4.48 10.11
N SER A 27 1.51 -3.77 10.76
CA SER A 27 1.81 -2.83 11.83
C SER A 27 0.90 -3.05 13.03
N ASN A 28 1.42 -2.90 14.24
CA ASN A 28 0.62 -2.95 15.44
C ASN A 28 -0.18 -1.65 15.62
N ALA A 29 -1.50 -1.77 15.81
CA ALA A 29 -2.33 -0.76 16.45
C ALA A 29 -2.63 -1.19 17.90
N ILE A 30 -3.27 -0.32 18.69
CA ILE A 30 -3.51 -0.55 20.13
C ILE A 30 -4.23 -1.89 20.38
N ASP A 31 -5.24 -2.21 19.56
CA ASP A 31 -6.11 -3.37 19.78
C ASP A 31 -6.09 -4.40 18.63
N THR A 32 -5.31 -4.17 17.56
CA THR A 32 -5.32 -5.04 16.38
C THR A 32 -4.05 -4.91 15.53
N GLU A 33 -3.71 -5.94 14.77
CA GLU A 33 -2.69 -5.85 13.72
C GLU A 33 -3.33 -5.35 12.41
N ILE A 34 -2.70 -4.37 11.77
CA ILE A 34 -3.15 -3.80 10.49
C ILE A 34 -2.26 -4.32 9.37
N HIS A 35 -2.88 -4.80 8.28
CA HIS A 35 -2.21 -5.02 7.00
C HIS A 35 -2.28 -3.73 6.19
N ASN A 36 -1.12 -3.11 5.97
CA ASN A 36 -0.98 -1.86 5.22
C ASN A 36 -0.32 -2.13 3.88
N ILE A 37 -0.84 -1.49 2.83
CA ILE A 37 -0.19 -1.35 1.53
C ILE A 37 -0.11 0.14 1.22
N MET A 38 1.10 0.67 1.15
CA MET A 38 1.38 2.05 0.74
C MET A 38 1.97 2.10 -0.66
N LEU A 39 1.43 2.99 -1.50
CA LEU A 39 2.00 3.37 -2.78
C LEU A 39 2.41 4.83 -2.75
N ILE A 40 3.65 5.11 -3.15
CA ILE A 40 4.21 6.46 -3.15
C ILE A 40 4.81 6.77 -4.52
N THR A 41 4.46 7.91 -5.10
CA THR A 41 5.10 8.42 -6.32
C THR A 41 5.12 9.95 -6.33
N SER A 42 6.02 10.54 -7.12
CA SER A 42 5.96 11.96 -7.42
C SER A 42 4.80 12.28 -8.37
N TYR A 43 4.24 13.48 -8.31
CA TYR A 43 3.25 13.98 -9.27
C TYR A 43 3.44 15.49 -9.46
N GLY A 44 4.09 15.88 -10.56
CA GLY A 44 4.58 17.24 -10.71
C GLY A 44 5.57 17.62 -9.60
N LYS A 45 5.24 18.65 -8.82
CA LYS A 45 6.03 19.08 -7.64
C LYS A 45 5.55 18.45 -6.33
N GLU A 46 4.48 17.66 -6.39
CA GLU A 46 3.84 17.06 -5.23
C GLU A 46 4.21 15.57 -5.08
N MET A 47 3.87 14.99 -3.94
CA MET A 47 3.95 13.56 -3.68
C MET A 47 2.54 13.00 -3.50
N LEU A 48 2.23 11.93 -4.21
CA LEU A 48 1.01 11.17 -3.98
C LEU A 48 1.34 9.97 -3.09
N ILE A 49 0.55 9.81 -2.03
CA ILE A 49 0.61 8.68 -1.12
C ILE A 49 -0.79 8.07 -1.06
N PHE A 50 -0.90 6.81 -1.45
CA PHE A 50 -2.12 6.02 -1.30
C PHE A 50 -1.88 4.96 -0.25
N ASN A 51 -2.80 4.84 0.69
CA ASN A 51 -2.72 3.86 1.75
C ASN A 51 -3.97 2.97 1.73
N PHE A 52 -3.76 1.66 1.72
CA PHE A 52 -4.81 0.64 1.71
C PHE A 52 -4.61 -0.23 2.94
N ASN A 53 -5.54 -0.11 3.88
CA ASN A 53 -5.43 -0.74 5.19
C ASN A 53 -6.63 -1.63 5.47
N SER A 54 -6.39 -2.70 6.22
CA SER A 54 -7.45 -3.46 6.89
C SER A 54 -6.91 -4.13 8.13
N ALA A 55 -7.80 -4.53 9.05
CA ALA A 55 -7.40 -5.46 10.10
C ALA A 55 -6.85 -6.75 9.45
N LYS A 56 -5.73 -7.26 9.95
CA LYS A 56 -5.03 -8.43 9.38
C LYS A 56 -5.95 -9.64 9.20
N GLY A 57 -6.88 -9.86 10.14
CA GLY A 57 -7.87 -10.93 10.06
C GLY A 57 -8.95 -10.73 8.99
N GLU A 58 -9.21 -9.48 8.58
CA GLU A 58 -10.18 -9.17 7.54
C GLU A 58 -9.56 -9.04 6.14
N PHE A 59 -8.24 -8.82 6.05
CA PHE A 59 -7.56 -8.64 4.77
C PHE A 59 -7.90 -9.73 3.73
N PRO A 60 -7.91 -11.05 4.06
CA PRO A 60 -8.25 -12.09 3.07
C PRO A 60 -9.64 -11.92 2.44
N LYS A 61 -10.60 -11.32 3.15
CA LYS A 61 -11.96 -11.06 2.62
C LYS A 61 -11.96 -9.95 1.56
N TYR A 62 -11.03 -9.00 1.66
CA TYR A 62 -10.98 -7.81 0.82
C TYR A 62 -9.80 -7.79 -0.15
N GLU A 63 -8.87 -8.74 -0.04
CA GLU A 63 -7.60 -8.75 -0.76
C GLU A 63 -7.79 -8.52 -2.26
N ASP A 64 -8.62 -9.32 -2.92
CA ASP A 64 -8.86 -9.20 -4.36
C ASP A 64 -9.38 -7.82 -4.75
N LYS A 65 -10.32 -7.27 -3.96
CA LYS A 65 -10.90 -5.94 -4.22
C LYS A 65 -9.91 -4.81 -3.96
N LEU A 66 -9.09 -4.92 -2.91
CA LEU A 66 -8.04 -3.95 -2.61
C LEU A 66 -6.96 -3.96 -3.70
N ARG A 67 -6.51 -5.14 -4.12
CA ARG A 67 -5.54 -5.29 -5.21
C ARG A 67 -6.11 -4.76 -6.53
N ALA A 68 -7.37 -5.05 -6.85
CA ALA A 68 -8.05 -4.49 -8.02
C ALA A 68 -8.15 -2.95 -7.94
N SER A 69 -8.46 -2.38 -6.78
CA SER A 69 -8.49 -0.93 -6.58
C SER A 69 -7.12 -0.30 -6.82
N ILE A 70 -6.03 -0.92 -6.39
CA ILE A 70 -4.65 -0.47 -6.69
C ILE A 70 -4.41 -0.51 -8.20
N GLN A 71 -4.75 -1.61 -8.88
CA GLN A 71 -4.56 -1.74 -10.33
C GLN A 71 -5.41 -0.76 -11.15
N SER A 72 -6.51 -0.25 -10.58
CA SER A 72 -7.35 0.76 -11.25
C SER A 72 -6.82 2.19 -11.15
N ILE A 73 -5.74 2.45 -10.41
CA ILE A 73 -5.18 3.80 -10.28
C ILE A 73 -4.77 4.30 -11.67
N GLN A 74 -5.28 5.47 -12.04
CA GLN A 74 -4.89 6.20 -13.23
C GLN A 74 -4.42 7.61 -12.84
N LEU A 75 -3.28 8.02 -13.37
CA LEU A 75 -2.82 9.40 -13.26
C LEU A 75 -3.08 10.10 -14.60
N SER A 76 -3.77 11.24 -14.56
CA SER A 76 -3.83 12.12 -15.73
C SER A 76 -2.43 12.67 -16.01
N LYS A 77 -2.12 12.79 -17.30
CA LYS A 77 -0.89 13.44 -17.78
C LYS A 77 -0.79 14.88 -17.26
#